data_AF-A0A0M2XGH4-F1
#
_entry.id   AF-A0A0M2XGH4-F1
#
_cell.length_a   1.000
_cell.length_b   1.000
_cell.length_c   1.000
_cell.angle_alpha   90.00
_cell.angle_beta   90.00
_cell.angle_gamma   90.00
#
_symmetry.space_group_name_H-M   'P 1'
#
loop_
_entity.id
_entity.type
_entity.pdbx_description
1 polymer ?
#
loop_
_entity_poly.entity_id
_entity_poly.type
_entity_poly.pdbx_seq_one_letter_code
_entity_poly.pdbx_strand_id
1 'polypeptide(L)'
;MAAEARIGRPAWSLTLVGGAIAQAVVSMLLLTGDRSGIRPEVARDIVIVGVLGIVVAILVALLAPSAETSKTVRRVLIGAVVLMTFVSLAGAMAMAVTAWTVVPAGVMILGLVLLYRDIRGRGDGEA
;
A
#
# COMPACT_ATOMS: atom_id res chain seq x y z
N MET A 1 -1.75 -35.91 20.65
CA MET A 1 -1.54 -35.28 19.34
C MET A 1 -2.51 -34.11 19.19
N ALA A 2 -2.21 -32.98 19.81
CA ALA A 2 -3.00 -31.75 19.70
C ALA A 2 -2.10 -30.58 20.08
N ALA A 3 -1.41 -30.01 19.10
CA ALA A 3 -0.84 -28.68 19.19
C ALA A 3 -1.12 -28.04 17.83
N GLU A 4 -2.23 -27.31 17.79
CA GLU A 4 -2.71 -26.57 16.63
C GLU A 4 -1.61 -25.66 16.09
N ALA A 5 -1.01 -26.06 14.97
CA ALA A 5 -0.21 -25.19 14.13
C ALA A 5 -1.14 -24.19 13.41
N ARG A 6 -1.75 -23.25 14.15
CA ARG A 6 -2.21 -21.99 13.57
C ARG A 6 -0.98 -21.14 13.28
N ILE A 7 -0.20 -21.54 12.27
CA ILE A 7 0.81 -20.70 11.62
C ILE A 7 0.01 -19.71 10.76
N GLY A 8 -0.75 -18.83 11.41
CA GLY A 8 -1.42 -17.72 10.75
C GLY A 8 -0.36 -16.74 10.28
N ARG A 9 -0.40 -16.36 9.00
CA ARG A 9 0.46 -15.28 8.49
C ARG A 9 0.36 -14.07 9.42
N PRO A 10 1.48 -13.38 9.72
CA PRO A 10 1.44 -12.29 10.67
C PRO A 10 0.50 -11.19 10.17
N ALA A 11 -0.27 -10.60 11.10
CA ALA A 11 -1.36 -9.67 10.74
C ALA A 11 -0.87 -8.52 9.84
N TRP A 12 0.35 -8.01 10.07
CA TRP A 12 0.96 -6.97 9.24
C TRP A 12 1.11 -7.38 7.77
N SER A 13 1.42 -8.65 7.50
CA SER A 13 1.61 -9.17 6.14
C SER A 13 0.27 -9.21 5.41
N LEU A 14 -0.78 -9.69 6.07
CA LEU A 14 -2.13 -9.69 5.53
C LEU A 14 -2.64 -8.26 5.27
N THR A 15 -2.40 -7.33 6.20
CA THR A 15 -2.81 -5.93 6.03
C THR A 15 -2.06 -5.24 4.88
N LEU A 16 -0.74 -5.43 4.76
CA LEU A 16 0.05 -4.87 3.66
C LEU A 16 -0.37 -5.42 2.30
N VAL A 17 -0.48 -6.75 2.18
CA VAL A 17 -0.86 -7.40 0.92
C VAL A 17 -2.31 -7.09 0.57
N GLY A 18 -3.22 -7.11 1.55
CA GLY A 18 -4.61 -6.70 1.35
C GLY A 18 -4.75 -5.25 0.89
N GLY A 19 -3.98 -4.33 1.50
CA GLY A 19 -3.89 -2.93 1.07
C GLY A 19 -3.34 -2.80 -0.35
N ALA A 20 -2.32 -3.57 -0.71
CA ALA A 20 -1.75 -3.59 -2.07
C ALA A 20 -2.76 -4.12 -3.11
N ILE A 21 -3.52 -5.17 -2.80
CA ILE A 21 -4.57 -5.68 -3.68
C ILE A 21 -5.65 -4.63 -3.89
N ALA A 22 -6.14 -4.03 -2.80
CA ALA A 22 -7.12 -2.95 -2.89
C ALA A 22 -6.58 -1.78 -3.73
N GLN A 23 -5.31 -1.40 -3.52
CA GLN A 23 -4.65 -0.36 -4.30
C GLN A 23 -4.62 -0.72 -5.79
N ALA A 24 -4.27 -1.95 -6.15
CA ALA A 24 -4.26 -2.41 -7.54
C ALA A 24 -5.65 -2.30 -8.17
N VAL A 25 -6.71 -2.74 -7.46
CA VAL A 25 -8.10 -2.65 -7.93
C VAL A 25 -8.50 -1.20 -8.14
N VAL A 26 -8.29 -0.31 -7.17
CA VAL A 26 -8.60 1.12 -7.31
C VAL A 26 -7.85 1.74 -8.47
N SER A 27 -6.59 1.39 -8.63
CA SER A 27 -5.74 1.92 -9.70
C SER A 27 -6.21 1.45 -11.08
N MET A 28 -6.62 0.19 -11.20
CA MET A 28 -7.23 -0.33 -12.43
C MET A 28 -8.54 0.41 -12.75
N LEU A 29 -9.41 0.62 -11.76
CA LEU A 29 -10.66 1.38 -11.94
C LEU A 29 -10.40 2.81 -12.43
N LEU A 30 -9.41 3.50 -11.85
CA LEU A 30 -8.99 4.82 -12.30
C LEU A 30 -8.47 4.81 -13.74
N LEU A 31 -7.79 3.74 -14.14
CA LEU A 31 -7.24 3.58 -15.48
C LEU A 31 -8.30 3.24 -16.54
N THR A 32 -9.35 2.49 -16.17
CA THR A 32 -10.44 2.09 -17.06
C THR A 32 -11.57 3.10 -17.18
N GLY A 33 -11.61 4.12 -16.33
CA GLY A 33 -12.66 5.15 -16.37
C GLY A 33 -12.70 5.90 -17.71
N ASP A 34 -13.91 6.21 -18.19
CA ASP A 34 -14.08 7.08 -19.35
C ASP A 34 -13.60 8.49 -19.01
N ARG A 35 -12.85 9.09 -19.94
CA ARG A 35 -12.25 10.42 -19.80
C ARG A 35 -12.75 11.38 -20.87
N SER A 36 -13.73 10.96 -21.67
CA SER A 36 -14.37 11.83 -22.64
C SER A 36 -14.95 13.06 -21.90
N GLY A 37 -14.55 14.26 -22.33
CA GLY A 37 -14.99 15.53 -21.73
C GLY A 37 -14.22 16.01 -20.47
N ILE A 38 -13.18 15.30 -20.01
CA ILE A 38 -12.32 15.77 -18.92
C ILE A 38 -11.18 16.63 -19.47
N ARG A 39 -10.77 17.68 -18.73
CA ARG A 39 -9.60 18.49 -19.07
C ARG A 39 -8.33 17.62 -19.18
N PRO A 40 -7.46 17.83 -20.19
CA PRO A 40 -6.26 17.02 -20.39
C PRO A 40 -5.33 16.96 -19.17
N GLU A 41 -5.24 18.05 -18.38
CA GLU A 41 -4.39 18.07 -17.18
C GLU A 41 -4.90 17.10 -16.12
N VAL A 42 -6.22 17.10 -15.86
CA VAL A 42 -6.86 16.23 -14.88
C VAL A 42 -6.79 14.77 -15.34
N ALA A 43 -7.00 14.51 -16.63
CA ALA A 43 -6.85 13.18 -17.21
C ALA A 43 -5.42 12.63 -17.02
N ARG A 44 -4.39 13.46 -17.21
CA ARG A 44 -2.99 13.09 -16.96
C ARG A 44 -2.75 12.76 -15.48
N ASP A 45 -3.27 13.58 -14.57
CA ASP A 45 -3.08 13.37 -13.13
C ASP A 45 -3.74 12.05 -12.67
N ILE A 46 -4.93 11.71 -13.20
CA ILE A 46 -5.58 10.42 -12.96
C ILE A 46 -4.69 9.25 -13.43
N VAL A 47 -4.09 9.37 -14.62
CA VAL A 47 -3.21 8.33 -15.17
C VAL A 47 -1.95 8.18 -14.31
N ILE A 48 -1.35 9.28 -13.87
CA ILE A 48 -0.18 9.25 -12.98
C ILE A 48 -0.51 8.51 -11.68
N VAL A 49 -1.62 8.88 -11.03
CA VAL A 49 -2.08 8.24 -9.78
C VAL A 49 -2.36 6.76 -10.01
N GLY A 50 -3.05 6.40 -11.09
CA GLY A 50 -3.37 5.01 -11.43
C GLY A 50 -2.13 4.16 -11.72
N VAL A 51 -1.23 4.62 -12.59
CA VAL A 51 -0.01 3.87 -12.93
C VAL A 51 0.87 3.71 -11.70
N LEU A 52 1.08 4.78 -10.93
CA LEU A 52 1.88 4.72 -9.72
C LEU A 52 1.28 3.75 -8.69
N GLY A 53 -0.05 3.76 -8.54
CA GLY A 53 -0.76 2.84 -7.65
C GLY A 53 -0.56 1.38 -8.00
N ILE A 54 -0.56 1.02 -9.29
CA ILE A 54 -0.23 -0.35 -9.74
C ILE A 54 1.22 -0.70 -9.41
N VAL A 55 2.17 0.19 -9.73
CA VAL A 55 3.60 -0.05 -9.48
C VAL A 55 3.86 -0.27 -8.00
N VAL A 56 3.29 0.59 -7.13
CA VAL A 56 3.44 0.47 -5.68
C VAL A 56 2.78 -0.80 -5.16
N ALA A 57 1.60 -1.18 -5.66
CA ALA A 57 0.94 -2.43 -5.27
C ALA A 57 1.79 -3.66 -5.59
N ILE A 58 2.37 -3.72 -6.79
CA ILE A 58 3.28 -4.80 -7.20
C ILE A 58 4.52 -4.83 -6.31
N LEU A 59 5.13 -3.66 -6.10
CA LEU A 59 6.32 -3.53 -5.26
C LEU A 59 6.05 -4.00 -3.82
N VAL A 60 4.92 -3.61 -3.22
CA VAL A 60 4.52 -4.05 -1.88
C VAL A 60 4.27 -5.56 -1.86
N ALA A 61 3.56 -6.11 -2.84
CA ALA A 61 3.28 -7.54 -2.90
C ALA A 61 4.56 -8.40 -2.99
N LEU A 62 5.55 -7.94 -3.77
CA LEU A 62 6.83 -8.65 -3.94
C LEU A 62 7.76 -8.49 -2.74
N LEU A 63 7.77 -7.31 -2.10
CA LEU A 63 8.72 -6.98 -1.04
C LEU A 63 8.20 -7.28 0.37
N ALA A 64 6.88 -7.36 0.59
CA ALA A 64 6.30 -7.63 1.90
C ALA A 64 6.84 -8.91 2.56
N PRO A 65 7.05 -10.05 1.86
CA PRO A 65 7.61 -11.26 2.48
C PRO A 65 9.04 -11.06 3.02
N SER A 66 9.83 -10.18 2.40
CA SER A 66 11.23 -9.92 2.80
C SER A 66 11.38 -8.79 3.82
N ALA A 67 10.28 -8.15 4.21
CA ALA A 67 10.28 -7.00 5.11
C ALA A 67 10.65 -7.36 6.56
N GLU A 68 10.46 -8.61 6.96
CA GLU A 68 10.78 -9.09 8.30
C GLU A 68 12.31 -9.16 8.51
N THR A 69 13.03 -9.65 7.50
CA THR A 69 14.47 -9.92 7.59
C THR A 69 15.35 -8.74 7.14
N SER A 70 14.88 -7.92 6.18
CA SER A 70 15.71 -6.86 5.58
C SER A 70 15.27 -5.45 5.96
N LYS A 71 16.16 -4.72 6.66
CA LYS A 71 15.96 -3.30 7.00
C LYS A 71 15.87 -2.41 5.74
N THR A 72 16.59 -2.75 4.69
CA THR A 72 16.54 -2.03 3.40
C THR A 72 15.17 -2.18 2.76
N VAL A 73 14.63 -3.42 2.74
CA VAL A 73 13.28 -3.68 2.21
C VAL A 73 12.22 -2.90 2.99
N ARG A 74 12.32 -2.83 4.32
CA ARG A 74 11.41 -1.99 5.13
C ARG A 74 11.44 -0.52 4.73
N ARG A 75 12.65 0.04 4.52
CA ARG A 75 12.80 1.44 4.10
C ARG A 75 12.20 1.68 2.72
N VAL A 76 12.40 0.75 1.79
CA VAL A 76 11.82 0.82 0.43
C VAL A 76 10.30 0.76 0.50
N LEU A 77 9.72 -0.14 1.30
CA LEU A 77 8.28 -0.24 1.51
C LEU A 77 7.70 1.03 2.11
N ILE A 78 8.35 1.61 3.13
CA ILE A 78 7.93 2.90 3.70
C ILE A 78 7.96 3.98 2.63
N GLY A 79 9.07 4.11 1.89
CA GLY A 79 9.21 5.12 0.85
C GLY A 79 8.12 5.01 -0.22
N ALA A 80 7.83 3.79 -0.68
CA ALA A 80 6.79 3.53 -1.68
C ALA A 80 5.38 3.84 -1.16
N VAL A 81 5.04 3.41 0.05
CA VAL A 81 3.72 3.67 0.65
C VAL A 81 3.53 5.15 0.97
N VAL A 82 4.56 5.85 1.46
CA VAL A 82 4.51 7.29 1.73
C VAL A 82 4.36 8.07 0.42
N LEU A 83 5.13 7.73 -0.61
CA LEU A 83 5.02 8.35 -1.93
C LEU A 83 3.61 8.16 -2.50
N MET A 84 3.06 6.95 -2.44
CA MET A 84 1.70 6.68 -2.91
C MET A 84 0.67 7.48 -2.13
N THR A 85 0.78 7.51 -0.81
CA THR A 85 -0.12 8.30 0.05
C THR A 85 -0.10 9.77 -0.35
N PHE A 86 1.10 10.32 -0.56
CA PHE A 86 1.26 11.72 -0.97
C PHE A 86 0.62 11.99 -2.34
N VAL A 87 0.86 11.12 -3.33
CA VAL A 87 0.30 11.27 -4.68
C VAL A 87 -1.22 11.11 -4.68
N SER A 88 -1.78 10.16 -3.92
CA SER A 88 -3.23 10.02 -3.75
C SER A 88 -3.86 11.25 -3.10
N LEU A 89 -3.22 11.81 -2.06
CA LEU A 89 -3.70 13.04 -1.41
C LEU A 89 -3.62 14.24 -2.34
N ALA A 90 -2.52 14.39 -3.08
CA ALA A 90 -2.37 15.47 -4.06
C ALA A 90 -3.44 15.38 -5.15
N GLY A 91 -3.69 14.17 -5.68
CA GLY A 91 -4.75 13.94 -6.66
C GLY A 91 -6.15 14.23 -6.10
N ALA A 92 -6.40 13.91 -4.82
CA ALA A 92 -7.67 14.23 -4.16
C ALA A 92 -7.85 15.74 -3.95
N MET A 93 -6.80 16.46 -3.53
CA MET A 93 -6.81 17.91 -3.38
C MET A 93 -6.99 18.64 -4.72
N ALA A 94 -6.42 18.09 -5.80
CA ALA A 94 -6.61 18.58 -7.16
C ALA A 94 -7.98 18.24 -7.74
N MET A 95 -8.86 17.55 -6.98
CA MET A 95 -10.16 17.04 -7.43
C MET A 95 -10.05 16.12 -8.66
N ALA A 96 -8.86 15.56 -8.90
CA ALA A 96 -8.59 14.63 -10.00
C ALA A 96 -9.05 13.21 -9.65
N VAL A 97 -8.95 12.83 -8.38
CA VAL A 97 -9.45 11.56 -7.87
C VAL A 97 -10.35 11.78 -6.66
N THR A 98 -11.27 10.87 -6.44
CA THR A 98 -12.19 10.89 -5.29
C THR A 98 -11.46 10.55 -3.99
N ALA A 99 -11.84 11.16 -2.87
CA ALA A 99 -11.18 10.97 -1.57
C ALA A 99 -11.05 9.50 -1.11
N TRP A 100 -11.96 8.62 -1.54
CA TRP A 100 -11.91 7.20 -1.19
C TRP A 100 -10.71 6.45 -1.80
N THR A 101 -10.04 7.00 -2.83
CA THR A 101 -8.84 6.40 -3.43
C THR A 101 -7.62 6.41 -2.50
N VAL A 102 -7.67 7.18 -1.40
CA VAL A 102 -6.63 7.24 -0.37
C VAL A 102 -6.74 6.07 0.62
N VAL A 103 -7.89 5.40 0.70
CA VAL A 103 -8.16 4.33 1.69
C VAL A 103 -7.15 3.17 1.60
N PRO A 104 -6.81 2.62 0.43
CA PRO A 104 -5.84 1.53 0.35
C PRO A 104 -4.45 1.94 0.83
N ALA A 105 -4.05 3.20 0.61
CA ALA A 105 -2.81 3.75 1.14
C ALA A 105 -2.81 3.79 2.67
N GLY A 106 -3.93 4.20 3.27
CA GLY A 106 -4.13 4.14 4.73
C GLY A 106 -4.03 2.72 5.30
N VAL A 107 -4.60 1.73 4.61
CA VAL A 107 -4.48 0.31 5.00
C VAL A 107 -3.02 -0.14 4.93
N MET A 108 -2.28 0.22 3.88
CA MET A 108 -0.84 -0.10 3.80
C MET A 108 -0.03 0.57 4.91
N ILE A 109 -0.35 1.82 5.29
CA ILE A 109 0.27 2.48 6.45
C ILE A 109 0.03 1.69 7.74
N LEU A 110 -1.21 1.25 7.99
CA LEU A 110 -1.53 0.39 9.14
C LEU A 110 -0.71 -0.90 9.12
N GLY A 111 -0.56 -1.53 7.95
CA GLY A 111 0.29 -2.69 7.77
C GLY A 111 1.76 -2.43 8.15
N LEU A 112 2.32 -1.28 7.78
CA LEU A 112 3.67 -0.87 8.17
C LEU A 112 3.77 -0.65 9.69
N VAL A 113 2.79 0.01 10.30
CA VAL A 113 2.77 0.23 11.76
C VAL A 113 2.75 -1.10 12.51
N LEU A 114 1.91 -2.05 12.06
CA LEU A 114 1.84 -3.38 12.65
C LEU A 114 3.17 -4.15 12.49
N LEU A 115 3.83 -4.03 11.33
CA LEU A 115 5.15 -4.63 11.09
C LEU A 115 6.19 -4.10 12.08
N TYR A 116 6.25 -2.78 12.27
CA TYR A 116 7.18 -2.16 13.21
C TYR A 116 6.89 -2.54 14.66
N ARG A 117 5.60 -2.62 15.03
CA ARG A 117 5.18 -3.05 16.37
C ARG A 117 5.59 -4.50 16.65
N ASP A 118 5.41 -5.40 15.68
CA ASP A 118 5.79 -6.81 15.80
C ASP A 118 7.32 -6.97 15.92
N ILE A 119 8.10 -6.28 15.10
CA ILE A 119 9.58 -6.30 15.18
C ILE A 119 10.06 -5.79 16.54
N ARG A 120 9.47 -4.70 17.05
CA ARG A 120 9.85 -4.13 18.35
C ARG A 120 9.47 -5.05 19.52
N GLY A 121 8.27 -5.62 19.49
CA GLY A 121 7.82 -6.56 20.53
C GLY A 121 8.65 -7.83 20.61
N ARG A 122 9.31 -8.24 19.51
CA ARG A 122 10.27 -9.36 19.50
C ARG A 122 11.66 -8.95 19.99
N GLY A 123 12.07 -7.71 19.76
CA GLY A 123 13.35 -7.17 20.24
C GLY A 123 13.39 -6.87 21.74
N ASP A 124 12.24 -6.58 22.36
CA ASP A 124 12.13 -6.29 23.80
C ASP A 124 12.00 -7.56 24.66
N GLY A 125 12.10 -8.76 24.07
CA GLY A 125 12.05 -10.07 24.75
C GLY A 125 13.40 -10.76 24.96
N GLU A 126 14.50 -10.12 24.56
CA GLU A 126 15.88 -10.62 24.72
C GLU A 126 16.74 -9.71 25.63
N ALA A 127 16.16 -9.15 26.69
CA ALA A 127 16.89 -8.42 27.73
C ALA A 127 16.66 -9.03 29.12
#